data_AF-A0A931V1X4-F1
#
_entry.id   AF-A0A931V1X4-F1
#
_cell.length_a   1.000
_cell.length_b   1.000
_cell.length_c   1.000
_cell.angle_alpha   90.00
_cell.angle_beta   90.00
_cell.angle_gamma   90.00
#
_symmetry.space_group_name_H-M   'P 1'
#
loop_
_entity.id
_entity.type
_entity.pdbx_description
1 polymer ?
#
loop_
_entity_poly.entity_id
_entity_poly.type
_entity_poly.pdbx_seq_one_letter_code
_entity_poly.pdbx_strand_id
1 'polypeptide(L)'
;MRRVVIAQAGLLGVILVVGPLGCNQQMGVEKRAEALAAAASASAAAAKASAAVPDPKEQKYAAALKTVRERQMAQLSALSKVYEGATDDDRKAFRDFFAPAKETEKEADDLFKEAQFAGKEGMVVKKYEVQDVKLDPNITAATTDVYVEDVQRGKRRCTIYKVDWKDFDGKWRRTARRDFRVIPCESNS
;
A
#
# COMPACT_ATOMS: atom_id res chain seq x y z
N MET A 1 -46.98 -4.18 17.16
CA MET A 1 -47.69 -4.62 18.38
C MET A 1 -47.11 -5.94 18.88
N ARG A 2 -46.38 -5.95 20.00
CA ARG A 2 -46.51 -6.87 21.15
C ARG A 2 -45.47 -6.51 22.21
N ARG A 3 -45.85 -6.78 23.45
CA ARG A 3 -45.49 -6.08 24.69
C ARG A 3 -44.14 -6.49 25.30
N VAL A 4 -43.52 -5.46 25.90
CA VAL A 4 -42.69 -5.41 27.11
C VAL A 4 -42.87 -6.56 28.10
N VAL A 5 -41.75 -7.07 28.65
CA VAL A 5 -41.61 -7.37 30.09
C VAL A 5 -40.24 -6.87 30.56
N ILE A 6 -40.27 -5.92 31.49
CA ILE A 6 -39.17 -5.46 32.33
C ILE A 6 -39.18 -6.33 33.59
N ALA A 7 -38.01 -6.76 34.06
CA ALA A 7 -37.83 -7.24 35.42
C ALA A 7 -36.67 -6.49 36.08
N GLN A 8 -37.02 -5.71 37.11
CA GLN A 8 -36.13 -5.07 38.08
C GLN A 8 -35.79 -6.03 39.23
N ALA A 9 -34.72 -5.66 39.95
CA ALA A 9 -34.57 -5.68 41.41
C ALA A 9 -33.75 -6.81 42.08
N GLY A 10 -32.91 -6.38 43.03
CA GLY A 10 -32.17 -7.17 44.02
C GLY A 10 -30.66 -6.88 43.97
N LEU A 11 -30.13 -5.76 44.45
CA LEU A 11 -30.08 -5.25 45.83
C LEU A 11 -29.27 -6.16 46.80
N LEU A 12 -28.16 -5.60 47.28
CA LEU A 12 -27.51 -5.80 48.59
C LEU A 12 -27.01 -7.21 48.97
N GLY A 13 -25.68 -7.33 48.97
CA GLY A 13 -24.94 -8.36 49.67
C GLY A 13 -23.55 -7.87 50.07
N VAL A 14 -23.49 -6.78 50.85
CA VAL A 14 -22.27 -6.39 51.58
C VAL A 14 -22.01 -7.46 52.63
N ILE A 15 -21.07 -8.37 52.38
CA ILE A 15 -20.56 -9.26 53.41
C ILE A 15 -19.40 -8.55 54.11
N LEU A 16 -19.73 -8.00 55.27
CA LEU A 16 -18.80 -7.62 56.33
C LEU A 16 -18.28 -8.92 56.97
N VAL A 17 -17.06 -9.36 56.63
CA VAL A 17 -16.31 -10.30 57.48
C VAL A 17 -15.28 -9.49 58.24
N VAL A 18 -15.61 -9.25 59.50
CA VAL A 18 -14.68 -8.87 60.56
C VAL A 18 -13.61 -9.97 60.65
N GLY A 19 -12.35 -9.61 60.44
CA GLY A 19 -11.24 -10.57 60.47
C GLY A 19 -10.90 -11.05 61.88
N PRO A 20 -9.85 -11.89 62.01
CA PRO A 20 -9.01 -11.87 63.19
C PRO A 20 -7.69 -11.17 62.88
N LEU A 21 -7.33 -10.26 63.79
CA LEU A 21 -5.98 -9.77 64.02
C LEU A 21 -4.99 -10.94 64.10
N GLY A 22 -3.86 -10.83 63.40
CA GLY A 22 -2.69 -11.66 63.67
C GLY A 22 -1.89 -12.08 62.44
N CYS A 23 -1.04 -11.18 61.95
CA CYS A 23 0.36 -11.44 61.61
C CYS A 23 0.91 -10.24 60.85
N ASN A 24 1.52 -9.36 61.63
CA ASN A 24 2.41 -8.32 61.19
C ASN A 24 3.63 -9.00 60.55
N GLN A 25 3.65 -9.16 59.22
CA GLN A 25 4.91 -9.25 58.49
C GLN A 25 5.03 -8.04 57.58
N GLN A 26 5.88 -7.15 58.08
CA GLN A 26 6.55 -6.04 57.45
C GLN A 26 7.06 -6.45 56.05
N MET A 27 6.18 -6.44 55.05
CA MET A 27 6.61 -6.48 53.66
C MET A 27 7.31 -5.15 53.37
N GLY A 28 8.64 -5.22 53.23
CA GLY A 28 9.48 -4.07 52.93
C GLY A 28 8.92 -3.26 51.77
N VAL A 29 9.09 -1.94 51.86
CA VAL A 29 8.59 -0.96 50.88
C VAL A 29 9.00 -1.34 49.44
N GLU A 30 10.14 -2.03 49.29
CA GLU A 30 10.63 -2.61 48.04
C GLU A 30 9.67 -3.63 47.40
N LYS A 31 9.11 -4.57 48.17
CA LYS A 31 8.18 -5.59 47.62
C LYS A 31 6.82 -5.00 47.21
N ARG A 32 6.40 -3.90 47.84
CA ARG A 32 5.18 -3.17 47.44
C ARG A 32 5.41 -2.37 46.16
N ALA A 33 6.59 -1.77 46.00
CA ALA A 33 6.98 -1.09 44.76
C ALA A 33 7.10 -2.08 43.60
N GLU A 34 7.65 -3.28 43.80
CA GLU A 34 7.69 -4.34 42.78
C GLU A 34 6.29 -4.83 42.38
N ALA A 35 5.37 -5.02 43.33
CA ALA A 35 4.01 -5.43 43.01
C ALA A 35 3.23 -4.34 42.24
N LEU A 36 3.43 -3.06 42.59
CA LEU A 36 2.85 -1.92 41.86
C LEU A 36 3.49 -1.76 40.47
N ALA A 37 4.80 -1.95 40.34
CA ALA A 37 5.51 -1.93 39.07
C ALA A 37 5.12 -3.10 38.17
N ALA A 38 4.89 -4.29 38.74
CA ALA A 38 4.40 -5.46 38.01
C ALA A 38 2.95 -5.28 37.54
N ALA A 39 2.07 -4.71 38.37
CA ALA A 39 0.70 -4.37 37.97
C ALA A 39 0.66 -3.25 36.93
N ALA A 40 1.49 -2.22 37.08
CA ALA A 40 1.66 -1.14 36.10
C ALA A 40 2.24 -1.68 34.79
N SER A 41 3.22 -2.59 34.84
CA SER A 41 3.82 -3.22 33.66
C SER A 41 2.86 -4.21 32.98
N ALA A 42 2.04 -4.93 33.73
CA ALA A 42 0.98 -5.79 33.18
C ALA A 42 -0.13 -4.95 32.53
N SER A 43 -0.50 -3.80 33.12
CA SER A 43 -1.45 -2.86 32.52
C SER A 43 -0.89 -2.15 31.29
N ALA A 44 0.42 -1.84 31.27
CA ALA A 44 1.11 -1.29 30.10
C ALA A 44 1.36 -2.34 29.01
N ALA A 45 1.58 -3.60 29.37
CA ALA A 45 1.67 -4.72 28.44
C ALA A 45 0.29 -5.07 27.84
N ALA A 46 -0.78 -4.99 28.63
CA ALA A 46 -2.15 -5.13 28.14
C ALA A 46 -2.58 -3.93 27.27
N ALA A 47 -2.15 -2.70 27.61
CA ALA A 47 -2.35 -1.52 26.77
C ALA A 47 -1.53 -1.58 25.48
N LYS A 48 -0.32 -2.16 25.49
CA LYS A 48 0.49 -2.44 24.28
C LYS A 48 -0.04 -3.63 23.46
N ALA A 49 -0.66 -4.63 24.09
CA ALA A 49 -1.34 -5.72 23.40
C ALA A 49 -2.69 -5.29 22.79
N SER A 50 -3.31 -4.25 23.36
CA SER A 50 -4.51 -3.59 22.81
C SER A 50 -4.18 -2.40 21.90
N ALA A 51 -2.91 -2.03 21.75
CA ALA A 51 -2.44 -1.13 20.71
C ALA A 51 -2.42 -1.87 19.38
N ALA A 52 -3.63 -2.08 18.85
CA ALA A 52 -4.00 -2.39 17.47
C ALA A 52 -3.13 -3.47 16.79
N VAL A 53 -3.53 -4.74 16.94
CA VAL A 53 -3.31 -5.69 15.83
C VAL A 53 -3.97 -5.05 14.61
N PRO A 54 -3.22 -4.64 13.57
CA PRO A 54 -3.80 -3.90 12.45
C PRO A 54 -4.86 -4.80 11.78
N ASP A 55 -6.00 -4.22 11.41
CA ASP A 55 -7.10 -5.01 10.84
C ASP A 55 -6.59 -5.82 9.63
N PRO A 56 -6.86 -7.13 9.53
CA PRO A 56 -6.35 -7.95 8.44
C PRO A 56 -6.71 -7.44 7.04
N LYS A 57 -7.82 -6.70 6.88
CA LYS A 57 -8.19 -6.05 5.62
C LYS A 57 -7.34 -4.82 5.36
N GLU A 58 -7.07 -4.00 6.37
CA GLU A 58 -6.17 -2.83 6.24
C GLU A 58 -4.75 -3.28 5.86
N GLN A 59 -4.26 -4.38 6.45
CA GLN A 59 -2.97 -4.95 6.06
C GLN A 59 -2.95 -5.43 4.61
N LYS A 60 -3.98 -6.16 4.18
CA LYS A 60 -4.11 -6.62 2.79
C LYS A 60 -4.16 -5.43 1.82
N TYR A 61 -4.91 -4.39 2.17
CA TYR A 61 -5.02 -3.19 1.35
C TYR A 61 -3.68 -2.46 1.24
N ALA A 62 -3.00 -2.21 2.35
CA ALA A 62 -1.67 -1.58 2.38
C ALA A 62 -0.62 -2.39 1.61
N ALA A 63 -0.64 -3.72 1.74
CA ALA A 63 0.24 -4.62 1.01
C ALA A 63 -0.02 -4.59 -0.51
N ALA A 64 -1.29 -4.55 -0.93
CA ALA A 64 -1.66 -4.44 -2.32
C ALA A 64 -1.25 -3.08 -2.91
N LEU A 65 -1.46 -1.98 -2.18
CA LEU A 65 -1.02 -0.64 -2.60
C LEU A 65 0.50 -0.60 -2.85
N LYS A 66 1.27 -1.14 -1.90
CA LYS A 66 2.72 -1.24 -2.02
C LYS A 66 3.12 -2.07 -3.25
N THR A 67 2.53 -3.26 -3.40
CA THR A 67 2.81 -4.16 -4.52
C THR A 67 2.54 -3.50 -5.87
N VAL A 68 1.40 -2.81 -6.03
CA VAL A 68 1.06 -2.11 -7.27
C VAL A 68 2.01 -0.96 -7.54
N ARG A 69 2.37 -0.17 -6.52
CA ARG A 69 3.33 0.93 -6.64
C ARG A 69 4.70 0.43 -7.11
N GLU A 70 5.21 -0.63 -6.48
CA GLU A 70 6.48 -1.25 -6.86
C GLU A 70 6.42 -1.82 -8.27
N ARG A 71 5.30 -2.45 -8.65
CA ARG A 71 5.10 -2.99 -10.00
C ARG A 71 5.08 -1.89 -11.06
N GLN A 72 4.42 -0.76 -10.80
CA GLN A 72 4.41 0.40 -11.69
C GLN A 72 5.79 1.04 -11.81
N MET A 73 6.53 1.19 -10.71
CA MET A 73 7.92 1.68 -10.74
C MET A 73 8.83 0.75 -11.55
N ALA A 74 8.70 -0.57 -11.38
CA ALA A 74 9.44 -1.55 -12.16
C ALA A 74 9.11 -1.47 -13.66
N GLN A 75 7.84 -1.25 -14.02
CA GLN A 75 7.42 -1.06 -15.41
C GLN A 75 8.03 0.20 -16.03
N LEU A 76 8.09 1.32 -15.29
CA LEU A 76 8.71 2.56 -15.76
C LEU A 76 10.22 2.41 -15.92
N SER A 77 10.88 1.71 -15.00
CA SER A 77 12.30 1.40 -15.11
C SER A 77 12.59 0.54 -16.35
N ALA A 78 11.77 -0.50 -16.58
CA ALA A 78 11.90 -1.33 -17.78
C ALA A 78 11.67 -0.50 -19.05
N LEU A 79 10.66 0.36 -19.10
CA LEU A 79 10.41 1.25 -20.23
C LEU A 79 11.59 2.22 -20.49
N SER A 80 12.20 2.76 -19.43
CA SER A 80 13.40 3.61 -19.55
C SER A 80 14.53 2.91 -20.31
N LYS A 81 14.79 1.65 -19.97
CA LYS A 81 15.81 0.83 -20.66
C LYS A 81 15.47 0.62 -22.14
N VAL A 82 14.19 0.55 -22.49
CA VAL A 82 13.76 0.44 -23.90
C VAL A 82 14.12 1.67 -24.70
N TYR A 83 13.98 2.88 -24.13
CA TYR A 83 14.43 4.12 -24.78
C TYR A 83 15.95 4.14 -24.99
N GLU A 84 16.73 3.55 -24.08
CA GLU A 84 18.20 3.58 -24.12
C GLU A 84 18.81 2.51 -25.06
N GLY A 85 18.02 1.51 -25.47
CA GLY A 85 18.45 0.43 -26.35
C GLY A 85 18.32 -0.96 -25.72
N ALA A 86 17.07 -1.40 -25.52
CA ALA A 86 16.74 -2.69 -24.92
C ALA A 86 17.22 -3.90 -25.73
N THR A 87 17.67 -4.93 -25.02
CA THR A 87 17.93 -6.28 -25.54
C THR A 87 16.64 -7.09 -25.74
N ASP A 88 16.74 -8.26 -26.37
CA ASP A 88 15.59 -9.19 -26.47
C ASP A 88 15.09 -9.68 -25.11
N ASP A 89 15.98 -9.80 -24.11
CA ASP A 89 15.58 -10.18 -22.75
C ASP A 89 14.86 -9.04 -22.03
N ASP A 90 15.28 -7.79 -22.24
CA ASP A 90 14.55 -6.62 -21.77
C ASP A 90 13.14 -6.55 -22.39
N ARG A 91 12.99 -6.93 -23.67
CA ARG A 91 11.68 -7.03 -24.32
C ARG A 91 10.78 -8.06 -23.65
N LYS A 92 11.30 -9.25 -23.36
CA LYS A 92 10.54 -10.29 -22.64
C LYS A 92 10.15 -9.82 -21.24
N ALA A 93 11.07 -9.20 -20.52
CA ALA A 93 10.81 -8.64 -19.20
C ALA A 93 9.76 -7.52 -19.25
N PHE A 94 9.80 -6.66 -20.27
CA PHE A 94 8.80 -5.61 -20.47
C PHE A 94 7.41 -6.17 -20.77
N ARG A 95 7.32 -7.20 -21.61
CA ARG A 95 6.06 -7.89 -21.90
C ARG A 95 5.42 -8.52 -20.66
N ASP A 96 6.22 -8.87 -19.65
CA ASP A 96 5.70 -9.38 -18.38
C ASP A 96 4.86 -8.36 -17.59
N PHE A 97 4.83 -7.08 -17.96
CA PHE A 97 3.90 -6.15 -17.34
C PHE A 97 2.47 -6.27 -17.88
N PHE A 98 2.24 -6.97 -18.98
CA PHE A 98 0.96 -7.02 -19.67
C PHE A 98 0.24 -8.35 -19.44
N ALA A 99 -1.09 -8.33 -19.50
CA ALA A 99 -1.87 -9.56 -19.45
C ALA A 99 -1.62 -10.42 -20.70
N PRO A 100 -1.69 -11.76 -20.60
CA PRO A 100 -1.57 -12.67 -21.74
C PRO A 100 -2.88 -12.71 -22.55
N ALA A 101 -3.33 -11.55 -23.02
CA ALA A 101 -4.49 -11.39 -23.88
C ALA A 101 -4.06 -10.66 -25.16
N LYS A 102 -4.67 -11.02 -26.30
CA LYS A 102 -4.25 -10.52 -27.62
C LYS A 102 -4.18 -8.99 -27.70
N GLU A 103 -5.13 -8.30 -27.07
CA GLU A 103 -5.20 -6.84 -27.09
C GLU A 103 -4.06 -6.20 -26.28
N THR A 104 -3.77 -6.74 -25.08
CA THR A 104 -2.70 -6.24 -24.21
C THR A 104 -1.32 -6.63 -24.71
N GLU A 105 -1.17 -7.78 -25.38
CA GLU A 105 0.08 -8.16 -26.06
C GLU A 105 0.40 -7.22 -27.22
N LYS A 106 -0.62 -6.86 -28.01
CA LYS A 106 -0.47 -5.85 -29.06
C LYS A 106 -0.06 -4.51 -28.47
N GLU A 107 -0.71 -4.07 -27.40
CA GLU A 107 -0.33 -2.83 -26.71
C GLU A 107 1.12 -2.88 -26.18
N ALA A 108 1.56 -4.03 -25.66
CA ALA A 108 2.94 -4.20 -25.22
C ALA A 108 3.93 -4.01 -26.36
N ASP A 109 3.64 -4.60 -27.53
CA ASP A 109 4.49 -4.49 -28.72
C ASP A 109 4.48 -3.09 -29.32
N ASP A 110 3.32 -2.45 -29.38
CA ASP A 110 3.18 -1.10 -29.91
C ASP A 110 3.93 -0.10 -29.01
N LEU A 111 3.78 -0.21 -27.68
CA LEU A 111 4.51 0.63 -26.73
C LEU A 111 6.03 0.38 -26.78
N PHE A 112 6.45 -0.87 -26.93
CA PHE A 112 7.87 -1.20 -27.06
C PHE A 112 8.48 -0.60 -28.34
N LYS A 113 7.78 -0.70 -29.47
CA LYS A 113 8.22 -0.10 -30.75
C LYS A 113 8.26 1.42 -30.67
N GLU A 114 7.23 2.04 -30.10
CA GLU A 114 7.16 3.48 -29.87
C GLU A 114 8.35 3.93 -29.02
N ALA A 115 8.65 3.21 -27.94
CA ALA A 115 9.75 3.53 -27.05
C ALA A 115 11.12 3.38 -27.72
N GLN A 116 11.36 2.29 -28.45
CA GLN A 116 12.60 2.14 -29.21
C GLN A 116 12.77 3.24 -30.27
N PHE A 117 11.69 3.58 -30.97
CA PHE A 117 11.72 4.65 -31.97
C PHE A 117 12.04 5.99 -31.33
N ALA A 118 11.32 6.37 -30.26
CA ALA A 118 11.57 7.62 -29.54
C ALA A 118 12.98 7.68 -28.95
N GLY A 119 13.49 6.56 -28.44
CA GLY A 119 14.86 6.40 -27.97
C GLY A 119 15.90 6.75 -29.04
N LYS A 120 15.72 6.23 -30.27
CA LYS A 120 16.55 6.58 -31.44
C LYS A 120 16.46 8.07 -31.82
N GLU A 121 15.36 8.73 -31.48
CA GLU A 121 15.20 10.18 -31.65
C GLU A 121 15.78 11.01 -30.48
N GLY A 122 16.56 10.37 -29.60
CA GLY A 122 17.19 11.00 -28.46
C GLY A 122 16.22 11.24 -27.29
N MET A 123 15.17 10.42 -27.16
CA MET A 123 14.34 10.42 -25.95
C MET A 123 15.11 9.81 -24.79
N VAL A 124 15.21 10.56 -23.69
CA VAL A 124 15.80 10.10 -22.43
C VAL A 124 14.89 10.50 -21.29
N VAL A 125 14.48 9.52 -20.49
CA VAL A 125 13.72 9.77 -19.26
C VAL A 125 14.66 10.33 -18.19
N LYS A 126 14.32 11.48 -17.61
CA LYS A 126 15.10 12.15 -16.56
C LYS A 126 14.59 11.83 -15.18
N LYS A 127 13.27 11.77 -15.01
CA LYS A 127 12.60 11.44 -13.76
C LYS A 127 11.29 10.74 -14.07
N TYR A 128 10.88 9.81 -13.23
CA TYR A 128 9.51 9.30 -13.21
C TYR A 128 9.07 9.06 -11.76
N GLU A 129 7.77 9.17 -11.53
CA GLU A 129 7.18 9.07 -10.21
C GLU A 129 5.76 8.49 -10.29
N VAL A 130 5.43 7.63 -9.33
CA VAL A 130 4.05 7.20 -9.08
C VAL A 130 3.48 8.11 -8.01
N GLN A 131 2.61 9.03 -8.42
CA GLN A 131 2.03 10.05 -7.54
C GLN A 131 1.02 9.41 -6.59
N ASP A 132 0.08 8.64 -7.14
CA ASP A 132 -0.98 8.00 -6.38
C ASP A 132 -1.28 6.58 -6.88
N VAL A 133 -1.85 5.77 -6.01
CA VAL A 133 -2.32 4.42 -6.32
C VAL A 133 -3.70 4.24 -5.68
N LYS A 134 -4.70 3.95 -6.51
CA LYS A 134 -6.08 3.71 -6.07
C LYS A 134 -6.44 2.27 -6.36
N LEU A 135 -6.81 1.52 -5.32
CA LEU A 135 -7.36 0.17 -5.46
C LEU A 135 -8.88 0.21 -5.53
N ASP A 136 -9.47 -0.72 -6.26
CA ASP A 136 -10.89 -0.99 -6.16
C ASP A 136 -11.24 -1.65 -4.80
N PRO A 137 -12.52 -1.63 -4.39
CA PRO A 137 -12.93 -2.19 -3.10
C PRO A 137 -12.62 -3.68 -2.94
N ASN A 138 -12.50 -4.43 -4.05
CA ASN A 138 -12.24 -5.87 -4.02
C ASN A 138 -10.75 -6.21 -4.12
N ILE A 139 -9.86 -5.22 -4.30
CA ILE A 139 -8.41 -5.43 -4.47
C ILE A 139 -8.12 -6.36 -5.67
N THR A 140 -8.89 -6.18 -6.73
CA THR A 140 -8.74 -6.90 -8.01
C THR A 140 -8.29 -5.99 -9.14
N ALA A 141 -8.44 -4.68 -8.97
CA ALA A 141 -8.06 -3.66 -9.93
C ALA A 141 -7.41 -2.46 -9.21
N ALA A 142 -6.53 -1.78 -9.93
CA ALA A 142 -5.90 -0.56 -9.44
C ALA A 142 -5.73 0.45 -10.57
N THR A 143 -5.65 1.72 -10.21
CA THR A 143 -5.22 2.79 -11.10
C THR A 143 -4.06 3.53 -10.45
N THR A 144 -2.98 3.74 -11.20
CA THR A 144 -1.82 4.51 -10.75
C THR A 144 -1.72 5.82 -11.54
N ASP A 145 -1.54 6.92 -10.83
CA ASP A 145 -1.25 8.23 -11.41
C ASP A 145 0.26 8.37 -11.59
N VAL A 146 0.71 8.61 -12.82
CA VAL A 146 2.12 8.59 -13.21
C VAL A 146 2.54 9.95 -13.74
N TYR A 147 3.69 10.43 -13.27
CA TYR A 147 4.41 11.57 -13.81
C TYR A 147 5.73 11.11 -14.41
N VAL A 148 6.05 11.56 -15.61
CA VAL A 148 7.33 11.32 -16.28
C VAL A 148 7.87 12.63 -16.80
N GLU A 149 9.13 12.89 -16.53
CA GLU A 149 9.90 13.96 -17.14
C GLU A 149 10.92 13.35 -18.09
N ASP A 150 10.89 13.78 -19.33
CA ASP A 150 11.77 13.31 -20.39
C ASP A 150 12.34 14.47 -21.20
N VAL A 151 13.42 14.19 -21.93
CA VAL A 151 13.94 15.07 -22.97
C VAL A 151 13.85 14.29 -24.27
N GLN A 152 13.19 14.85 -25.28
CA GLN A 152 13.14 14.28 -26.62
C GLN A 152 13.57 15.34 -27.63
N ARG A 153 14.55 15.01 -28.48
CA ARG A 153 15.13 15.94 -29.47
C ARG A 153 15.56 17.29 -28.86
N GLY A 154 16.16 17.25 -27.67
CA GLY A 154 16.63 18.44 -26.94
C GLY A 154 15.54 19.30 -26.27
N LYS A 155 14.26 18.90 -26.35
CA LYS A 155 13.15 19.59 -25.68
C LYS A 155 12.70 18.80 -24.46
N ARG A 156 12.64 19.46 -23.29
CA ARG A 156 12.09 18.88 -22.07
C ARG A 156 10.57 18.76 -22.18
N ARG A 157 10.03 17.64 -21.73
CA ARG A 157 8.60 17.35 -21.72
C ARG A 157 8.23 16.69 -20.40
N CYS A 158 7.05 17.02 -19.93
CA CYS A 158 6.48 16.42 -18.75
C CYS A 158 5.16 15.79 -19.13
N THR A 159 5.04 14.50 -18.82
CA THR A 159 3.90 13.69 -19.21
C THR A 159 3.23 13.20 -17.95
N ILE A 160 1.92 13.41 -17.87
CA ILE A 160 1.06 12.82 -16.83
C ILE A 160 0.08 11.87 -17.49
N TYR A 161 -0.12 10.71 -16.88
CA TYR A 161 -1.09 9.72 -17.36
C TYR A 161 -1.49 8.77 -16.25
N LYS A 162 -2.56 8.02 -16.49
CA LYS A 162 -3.00 6.94 -15.62
C LYS A 162 -2.70 5.60 -16.23
N VAL A 163 -2.38 4.63 -15.39
CA VAL A 163 -2.23 3.23 -15.78
C VAL A 163 -3.20 2.39 -14.98
N ASP A 164 -3.99 1.58 -15.69
CA ASP A 164 -4.86 0.61 -15.05
C ASP A 164 -4.15 -0.74 -14.94
N TRP A 165 -4.37 -1.35 -13.78
CA TRP A 165 -3.81 -2.62 -13.37
C TRP A 165 -4.94 -3.56 -12.96
N LYS A 166 -4.74 -4.85 -13.21
CA LYS A 166 -5.62 -5.91 -12.73
C LYS A 166 -4.77 -7.01 -12.11
N ASP A 167 -5.24 -7.56 -11.00
CA ASP A 167 -4.62 -8.72 -10.38
C ASP A 167 -4.99 -10.00 -11.15
N PHE A 168 -3.99 -10.79 -11.48
CA PHE A 168 -4.13 -12.12 -12.05
C PHE A 168 -3.38 -13.09 -11.15
N ASP A 169 -4.11 -13.66 -10.19
CA ASP A 169 -3.60 -14.64 -9.21
C ASP A 169 -2.37 -14.12 -8.44
N GLY A 170 -2.47 -12.91 -7.89
CA GLY A 170 -1.40 -12.26 -7.13
C GLY A 170 -0.35 -11.55 -8.00
N LYS A 171 -0.54 -11.54 -9.33
CA LYS A 171 0.32 -10.81 -10.25
C LYS A 171 -0.42 -9.68 -10.93
N TRP A 172 -0.05 -8.45 -10.55
CA TRP A 172 -0.56 -7.23 -11.16
C TRP A 172 -0.03 -7.06 -12.59
N ARG A 173 -0.96 -6.99 -13.53
CA ARG A 173 -0.72 -6.74 -14.96
C ARG A 173 -1.42 -5.47 -15.41
N ARG A 174 -0.73 -4.69 -16.22
CA ARG A 174 -1.25 -3.52 -16.91
C ARG A 174 -2.31 -3.95 -17.93
N THR A 175 -3.41 -3.20 -17.95
CA THR A 175 -4.53 -3.44 -18.85
C THR A 175 -4.83 -2.25 -19.75
N ALA A 176 -4.50 -1.03 -19.33
CA ALA A 176 -4.69 0.17 -20.14
C ALA A 176 -3.80 1.34 -19.70
N ARG A 177 -3.63 2.33 -20.59
CA ARG A 177 -3.20 3.70 -20.26
C ARG A 177 -4.30 4.68 -20.61
N ARG A 178 -4.58 5.64 -19.72
CA ARG A 178 -5.64 6.64 -19.86
C ARG A 178 -5.13 8.03 -19.51
N ASP A 179 -5.93 9.05 -19.82
CA ASP A 179 -5.73 10.45 -19.43
C ASP A 179 -4.33 11.00 -19.77
N PHE A 180 -3.74 10.55 -20.89
CA PHE A 180 -2.41 10.99 -21.31
C PHE A 180 -2.39 12.46 -21.66
N ARG A 181 -1.51 13.23 -21.01
CA ARG A 181 -1.31 14.66 -21.29
C ARG A 181 0.17 15.01 -21.22
N VAL A 182 0.60 15.83 -22.17
CA VAL A 182 1.90 16.50 -22.13
C VAL A 182 1.67 17.91 -21.60
N ILE A 183 2.41 18.28 -20.56
CA ILE A 183 2.35 19.58 -19.90
C ILE A 183 3.74 20.23 -19.90
N PRO A 184 3.82 21.57 -19.78
CA PRO A 184 5.08 22.23 -19.48
C PRO A 184 5.66 21.71 -18.15
N CYS A 185 6.98 21.59 -18.07
CA CYS A 185 7.66 21.09 -16.87
C CYS A 185 7.74 22.11 -15.71
N GLU A 186 7.08 23.26 -15.83
CA GLU A 186 7.23 24.42 -14.93
C GLU A 186 6.22 24.45 -13.77
N SER A 187 5.47 23.37 -13.49
CA SER A 187 4.25 23.48 -12.67
C SER A 187 4.14 22.59 -11.43
N ASN A 188 5.21 21.99 -10.90
CA ASN A 188 5.16 21.27 -9.62
C ASN A 188 6.36 21.61 -8.72
N SER A 189 6.50 22.90 -8.38
CA SER A 189 7.31 23.35 -7.23
C SER A 189 6.44 23.39 -5.98
#